data_AF-A0A0K8RMP3-F1
#
_entry.id   AF-A0A0K8RMP3-F1
#
_cell.length_a   1.000
_cell.length_b   1.000
_cell.length_c   1.000
_cell.angle_alpha   90.00
_cell.angle_beta   90.00
_cell.angle_gamma   90.00
#
_symmetry.space_group_name_H-M   'P 1'
#
loop_
_entity.id
_entity.type
_entity.pdbx_description
1 polymer ?
#
loop_
_entity_poly.entity_id
_entity_poly.type
_entity_poly.pdbx_seq_one_letter_code
_entity_poly.pdbx_strand_id
1 'polypeptide(L)'
;MLSIYSWVSIVLGIRIVARHMTVNTHGSFFQRSGHIGATWRKRSSIGDLLKNPSLNWPRTSSSSWVTAWASRPSPQPEYTKTSDSANTATAYLCGVKANIKTLGVDSSIKAGMCHANETSHLPSIMKWAQDSGKWTGVVTTTRVTEATPAAAYAHSGHRSWQSKVPQDCGAKDIAYQLVHQEPGSELRVVMGGGRDSFLNQTSKGERGYRVDGRNLTDDWVKNKSSTGKIRQNQGGAAAS
;
A
#
# COMPACT_ATOMS: atom_id res chain seq x y z
N MET A 1 -7.05 -11.94 -40.74
CA MET A 1 -7.21 -12.35 -39.33
C MET A 1 -6.94 -11.16 -38.44
N LEU A 2 -7.98 -10.50 -37.92
CA LEU A 2 -7.86 -9.34 -37.02
C LEU A 2 -7.57 -9.82 -35.60
N SER A 3 -6.40 -9.43 -35.07
CA SER A 3 -5.97 -9.71 -33.70
C SER A 3 -6.66 -8.74 -32.74
N ILE A 4 -7.49 -9.27 -31.85
CA ILE A 4 -8.21 -8.52 -30.83
C ILE A 4 -7.24 -8.24 -29.67
N TYR A 5 -6.78 -7.00 -29.55
CA TYR A 5 -6.00 -6.53 -28.41
C TYR A 5 -6.92 -6.42 -27.18
N SER A 6 -6.61 -7.19 -26.13
CA SER A 6 -7.28 -7.07 -24.83
C SER A 6 -6.70 -5.88 -24.06
N TRP A 7 -7.54 -4.87 -23.81
CA TRP A 7 -7.19 -3.65 -23.10
C TRP A 7 -7.46 -3.83 -21.60
N VAL A 8 -6.43 -3.68 -20.77
CA VAL A 8 -6.60 -3.52 -19.32
C VAL A 8 -6.70 -2.04 -19.02
N SER A 9 -7.92 -1.53 -18.85
CA SER A 9 -8.14 -0.15 -18.39
C SER A 9 -8.06 -0.09 -16.87
N ILE A 10 -7.16 0.74 -16.35
CA ILE A 10 -7.11 1.11 -14.94
C ILE A 10 -7.75 2.50 -14.83
N VAL A 11 -8.91 2.60 -14.17
CA VAL A 11 -9.55 3.87 -13.86
C VAL A 11 -9.10 4.30 -12.45
N LEU A 12 -8.38 5.41 -12.38
CA LEU A 12 -7.93 6.05 -11.13
C LEU A 12 -8.75 7.32 -10.92
N GLY A 13 -9.21 7.57 -9.70
CA GLY A 13 -9.72 8.88 -9.32
C GLY A 13 -9.14 9.33 -8.00
N ILE A 14 -8.61 10.55 -8.02
CA ILE A 14 -8.01 11.25 -6.88
C ILE A 14 -9.06 12.25 -6.40
N ARG A 15 -9.45 12.17 -5.14
CA ARG A 15 -10.29 13.22 -4.52
C ARG A 15 -9.43 14.05 -3.58
N ILE A 16 -9.14 15.27 -3.98
CA ILE A 16 -8.66 16.34 -3.09
C ILE A 16 -9.91 17.09 -2.63
N VAL A 17 -10.30 16.94 -1.36
CA VAL A 17 -11.37 17.75 -0.78
C VAL A 17 -10.73 19.06 -0.32
N ALA A 18 -10.68 20.06 -1.20
CA ALA A 18 -10.44 21.45 -0.82
C ALA A 18 -11.80 22.15 -0.68
N ARG A 19 -12.15 22.59 0.52
CA ARG A 19 -13.29 23.51 0.70
C ARG A 19 -12.79 24.94 0.50
N HIS A 20 -13.58 25.69 -0.27
CA HIS A 20 -13.39 27.12 -0.58
C HIS A 20 -13.16 27.93 0.70
N MET A 21 -12.08 28.71 0.74
CA MET A 21 -11.85 29.72 1.77
C MET A 21 -12.41 31.05 1.27
N THR A 22 -13.41 31.60 1.94
CA THR A 22 -13.79 33.00 1.84
C THR A 22 -13.13 33.76 2.98
N VAL A 23 -12.28 34.72 2.65
CA VAL A 23 -11.68 35.64 3.63
C VAL A 23 -12.72 36.73 3.89
N ASN A 24 -13.19 36.85 5.12
CA ASN A 24 -13.94 38.03 5.55
C ASN A 24 -13.09 38.80 6.56
N THR A 25 -12.73 40.02 6.19
CA THR A 25 -12.01 40.97 7.02
C THR A 25 -12.95 41.46 8.11
N HIS A 26 -12.91 40.90 9.32
CA HIS A 26 -13.16 41.56 10.61
C HIS A 26 -13.19 40.52 11.76
N GLY A 27 -12.26 40.67 12.72
CA GLY A 27 -12.41 40.37 14.15
C GLY A 27 -12.93 38.99 14.63
N SER A 28 -12.00 38.12 15.04
CA SER A 28 -12.12 37.11 16.12
C SER A 28 -13.33 36.15 16.15
N PHE A 29 -13.12 34.92 15.64
CA PHE A 29 -13.71 33.69 16.20
C PHE A 29 -12.90 32.45 15.76
N PHE A 30 -12.71 31.50 16.68
CA PHE A 30 -11.94 30.26 16.49
C PHE A 30 -12.70 29.29 15.57
N GLN A 31 -12.13 28.92 14.42
CA GLN A 31 -12.60 27.76 13.66
C GLN A 31 -11.39 26.97 13.13
N ARG A 32 -10.95 25.97 13.91
CA ARG A 32 -10.01 24.94 13.46
C ARG A 32 -10.64 24.21 12.27
N SER A 33 -10.21 24.55 11.06
CA SER A 33 -10.76 24.03 9.81
C SER A 33 -10.04 22.75 9.38
N GLY A 34 -10.79 21.64 9.45
CA GLY A 34 -10.84 20.57 8.44
C GLY A 34 -9.57 19.78 8.09
N HIS A 35 -9.55 18.50 8.45
CA HIS A 35 -8.63 17.52 7.86
C HIS A 35 -8.82 17.45 6.33
N ILE A 36 -7.82 17.91 5.56
CA ILE A 36 -7.72 17.59 4.13
C ILE A 36 -7.31 16.12 4.03
N GLY A 37 -8.27 15.25 3.74
CA GLY A 37 -8.07 13.83 3.50
C GLY A 37 -8.16 13.50 2.02
N ALA A 38 -7.20 12.73 1.50
CA ALA A 38 -7.28 12.09 0.18
C ALA A 38 -7.61 10.61 0.36
N THR A 39 -8.56 10.09 -0.41
CA THR A 39 -8.88 8.65 -0.44
C THR A 39 -8.56 8.10 -1.82
N TRP A 40 -7.73 7.06 -1.85
CA TRP A 40 -7.35 6.36 -3.06
C TRP A 40 -8.07 5.02 -3.11
N ARG A 41 -8.78 4.73 -4.21
CA ARG A 41 -9.45 3.45 -4.42
C ARG A 41 -8.93 2.82 -5.70
N LYS A 42 -8.48 1.58 -5.61
CA LYS A 42 -8.06 0.74 -6.74
C LYS A 42 -8.98 -0.48 -6.86
N ARG A 43 -9.31 -0.89 -8.09
CA ARG A 43 -9.91 -2.19 -8.41
C ARG A 43 -8.98 -2.94 -9.36
N SER A 44 -8.78 -4.25 -9.12
CA SER A 44 -7.73 -5.03 -9.81
C SER A 44 -8.16 -5.66 -11.15
N SER A 45 -9.45 -5.68 -11.51
CA SER A 45 -9.92 -6.19 -12.81
C SER A 45 -11.18 -5.45 -13.29
N ILE A 46 -11.29 -5.32 -14.62
CA ILE A 46 -12.40 -4.64 -15.32
C ILE A 46 -13.66 -5.51 -15.47
N GLY A 47 -13.56 -6.82 -15.22
CA GLY A 47 -14.67 -7.78 -15.38
C GLY A 47 -15.90 -7.50 -14.50
N ASP A 48 -15.74 -6.68 -13.46
CA ASP A 48 -16.82 -6.23 -12.58
C ASP A 48 -17.53 -4.95 -13.05
N LEU A 49 -17.06 -4.29 -14.12
CA LEU A 49 -17.72 -3.10 -14.67
C LEU A 49 -18.96 -3.43 -15.51
N LEU A 50 -19.05 -4.65 -16.07
CA LEU A 50 -20.18 -5.05 -16.92
C LEU A 50 -21.41 -5.50 -16.13
N LYS A 51 -21.29 -5.65 -14.79
CA LYS A 51 -22.36 -6.19 -13.94
C LYS A 51 -23.20 -5.12 -13.26
N ASN A 52 -22.85 -3.83 -13.38
CA ASN A 52 -23.59 -2.76 -12.69
C ASN A 52 -23.50 -1.41 -13.43
N PRO A 53 -24.59 -0.94 -14.08
CA PRO A 53 -24.58 0.28 -14.90
C PRO A 53 -24.50 1.58 -14.07
N SER A 54 -24.75 1.53 -12.76
CA SER A 54 -24.59 2.66 -11.84
C SER A 54 -23.35 2.47 -10.97
N LEU A 55 -22.17 2.70 -11.56
CA LEU A 55 -20.94 2.77 -10.79
C LEU A 55 -21.07 3.91 -9.78
N ASN A 56 -21.25 3.60 -8.48
CA ASN A 56 -21.31 4.59 -7.39
C ASN A 56 -19.91 5.16 -7.06
N TRP A 57 -19.16 5.51 -8.11
CA TRP A 57 -18.03 6.39 -7.99
C TRP A 57 -18.60 7.78 -7.64
N PRO A 58 -18.04 8.51 -6.66
CA PRO A 58 -18.45 9.90 -6.46
C PRO A 58 -18.29 10.61 -7.81
N ARG A 59 -19.30 11.36 -8.29
CA ARG A 59 -19.16 12.17 -9.51
C ARG A 59 -17.91 13.04 -9.36
N THR A 60 -16.82 12.64 -10.02
CA THR A 60 -15.62 13.46 -10.11
C THR A 60 -15.87 14.46 -11.22
N SER A 61 -15.50 15.72 -11.00
CA SER A 61 -15.57 16.77 -12.01
C SER A 61 -14.57 16.56 -13.16
N SER A 62 -13.68 15.57 -13.04
CA SER A 62 -12.62 15.26 -13.99
C SER A 62 -12.42 13.74 -14.11
N SER A 63 -12.10 13.30 -15.33
CA SER A 63 -11.66 11.94 -15.66
C SER A 63 -10.46 12.01 -16.61
N SER A 64 -9.56 11.03 -16.53
CA SER A 64 -8.40 10.93 -17.44
C SER A 64 -8.00 9.47 -17.65
N TRP A 65 -7.34 9.21 -18.78
CA TRP A 65 -6.75 7.91 -19.09
C TRP A 65 -5.28 7.89 -18.69
N VAL A 66 -4.81 6.78 -18.12
CA VAL A 66 -3.42 6.62 -17.67
C VAL A 66 -2.81 5.37 -18.29
N THR A 67 -1.59 5.50 -18.84
CA THR A 67 -0.85 4.37 -19.40
C THR A 67 -0.08 3.61 -18.31
N ALA A 68 -0.23 2.28 -18.24
CA ALA A 68 0.26 1.46 -17.13
C ALA A 68 1.54 0.64 -17.39
N TRP A 69 2.25 0.88 -18.50
CA TRP A 69 3.41 0.06 -18.91
C TRP A 69 4.58 0.08 -17.92
N ALA A 70 5.26 -1.06 -17.78
CA ALA A 70 6.40 -1.28 -16.89
C ALA A 70 7.69 -0.58 -17.36
N SER A 71 8.63 -0.34 -16.45
CA SER A 71 10.00 0.03 -16.81
C SER A 71 10.70 -1.09 -17.58
N ARG A 72 11.61 -0.72 -18.49
CA ARG A 72 12.43 -1.66 -19.27
C ARG A 72 13.69 -2.04 -18.48
N PRO A 73 13.87 -3.30 -18.07
CA PRO A 73 15.16 -3.73 -17.53
C PRO A 73 16.17 -3.86 -18.68
N SER A 74 17.20 -3.03 -18.70
CA SER A 74 18.39 -3.27 -19.54
C SER A 74 19.35 -4.23 -18.82
N PRO A 75 19.95 -5.25 -19.44
CA PRO A 75 19.67 -5.91 -20.72
C PRO A 75 18.94 -7.24 -20.43
N GLN A 76 17.63 -7.31 -20.62
CA GLN A 76 16.89 -8.59 -20.57
C GLN A 76 16.02 -8.72 -21.83
N PRO A 77 15.90 -9.93 -22.40
CA PRO A 77 15.21 -10.15 -23.68
C PRO A 77 13.68 -10.08 -23.57
N GLU A 78 13.12 -10.07 -22.36
CA GLU A 78 11.67 -10.14 -22.17
C GLU A 78 11.04 -8.73 -22.07
N TYR A 79 10.62 -8.23 -23.21
CA TYR A 79 9.78 -7.03 -23.31
C TYR A 79 8.37 -7.34 -22.82
N THR A 80 8.11 -7.20 -21.51
CA THR A 80 6.72 -7.26 -21.02
C THR A 80 6.03 -5.92 -21.20
N LYS A 81 5.18 -5.81 -22.24
CA LYS A 81 4.23 -4.70 -22.37
C LYS A 81 3.20 -4.69 -21.25
N THR A 82 2.96 -5.85 -20.63
CA THR A 82 1.93 -6.06 -19.61
C THR A 82 2.54 -5.85 -18.23
N SER A 83 1.96 -4.91 -17.51
CA SER A 83 2.33 -4.61 -16.13
C SER A 83 1.69 -5.57 -15.14
N ASP A 84 2.26 -5.69 -13.95
CA ASP A 84 1.68 -6.42 -12.84
C ASP A 84 1.14 -5.47 -11.75
N SER A 85 0.59 -5.99 -10.65
CA SER A 85 0.09 -5.12 -9.56
C SER A 85 1.21 -4.39 -8.82
N ALA A 86 2.44 -4.91 -8.77
CA ALA A 86 3.52 -4.34 -7.97
C ALA A 86 4.16 -3.11 -8.63
N ASN A 87 4.49 -3.22 -9.91
CA ASN A 87 5.09 -2.12 -10.63
C ASN A 87 4.10 -0.97 -10.87
N THR A 88 2.83 -1.29 -11.15
CA THR A 88 1.77 -0.28 -11.27
C THR A 88 1.52 0.44 -9.96
N ALA A 89 1.49 -0.28 -8.84
CA ALA A 89 1.33 0.32 -7.52
C ALA A 89 2.49 1.26 -7.16
N THR A 90 3.72 0.87 -7.48
CA THR A 90 4.88 1.77 -7.32
C THR A 90 4.74 3.03 -8.17
N ALA A 91 4.27 2.90 -9.41
CA ALA A 91 4.08 4.04 -10.30
C ALA A 91 3.05 5.06 -9.75
N TYR A 92 1.87 4.62 -9.31
CA TYR A 92 0.84 5.57 -8.85
C TYR A 92 0.96 5.95 -7.36
N LEU A 93 1.70 5.21 -6.53
CA LEU A 93 1.92 5.55 -5.11
C LEU A 93 3.23 6.28 -4.86
N CYS A 94 4.28 6.00 -5.64
CA CYS A 94 5.61 6.59 -5.46
C CYS A 94 6.00 7.53 -6.62
N GLY A 95 5.23 7.58 -7.71
CA GLY A 95 5.46 8.49 -8.83
C GLY A 95 6.57 8.07 -9.81
N VAL A 96 7.18 6.89 -9.61
CA VAL A 96 8.27 6.38 -10.45
C VAL A 96 7.91 5.00 -10.99
N LYS A 97 8.16 4.78 -12.29
CA LYS A 97 7.94 3.47 -12.90
C LYS A 97 8.99 2.47 -12.42
N ALA A 98 8.54 1.30 -12.01
CA ALA A 98 9.39 0.22 -11.53
C ALA A 98 9.38 -1.00 -12.46
N ASN A 99 10.31 -1.92 -12.21
CA ASN A 99 10.38 -3.20 -12.91
C ASN A 99 9.26 -4.13 -12.43
N ILE A 100 8.82 -5.06 -13.30
CA ILE A 100 7.77 -6.04 -12.96
C ILE A 100 8.13 -6.82 -11.69
N LYS A 101 7.12 -7.16 -10.87
CA LYS A 101 7.25 -7.89 -9.60
C LYS A 101 7.99 -7.15 -8.47
N THR A 102 8.57 -5.98 -8.70
CA THR A 102 9.20 -5.13 -7.67
C THR A 102 8.21 -4.13 -7.09
N LEU A 103 8.36 -3.74 -5.83
CA LEU A 103 7.52 -2.72 -5.19
C LEU A 103 8.32 -1.73 -4.35
N GLY A 104 7.95 -0.45 -4.41
CA GLY A 104 8.57 0.62 -3.63
C GLY A 104 10.03 0.90 -3.98
N VAL A 105 10.55 0.35 -5.07
CA VAL A 105 11.95 0.51 -5.50
C VAL A 105 12.03 1.00 -6.93
N ASP A 106 13.12 1.68 -7.27
CA ASP A 106 13.37 2.15 -8.63
C ASP A 106 13.70 1.01 -9.62
N SER A 107 13.95 1.36 -10.88
CA SER A 107 14.26 0.40 -11.94
C SER A 107 15.68 -0.19 -11.89
N SER A 108 16.54 0.22 -10.95
CA SER A 108 17.84 -0.41 -10.75
C SER A 108 17.70 -1.82 -10.15
N ILE A 109 16.63 -2.06 -9.39
CA ILE A 109 16.35 -3.35 -8.76
C ILE A 109 15.61 -4.27 -9.72
N LYS A 110 16.17 -5.45 -9.97
CA LYS A 110 15.54 -6.49 -10.79
C LYS A 110 14.69 -7.43 -9.92
N ALA A 111 13.67 -8.05 -10.51
CA ALA A 111 12.83 -9.00 -9.80
C ALA A 111 13.67 -10.13 -9.18
N GLY A 112 13.54 -10.32 -7.86
CA GLY A 112 14.29 -11.35 -7.12
C GLY A 112 15.70 -10.95 -6.72
N MET A 113 16.19 -9.79 -7.13
CA MET A 113 17.46 -9.24 -6.66
C MET A 113 17.33 -8.86 -5.19
N CYS A 114 18.18 -9.43 -4.33
CA CYS A 114 18.26 -8.99 -2.96
C CYS A 114 18.83 -7.58 -2.88
N HIS A 115 18.19 -6.72 -2.09
CA HIS A 115 18.68 -5.38 -1.80
C HIS A 115 18.30 -5.05 -0.36
N ALA A 116 19.29 -4.62 0.43
CA ALA A 116 19.10 -4.20 1.82
C ALA A 116 19.50 -2.73 2.03
N ASN A 117 20.04 -2.07 1.01
CA ASN A 117 20.36 -0.66 1.08
C ASN A 117 19.09 0.17 0.80
N GLU A 118 19.09 1.44 1.18
CA GLU A 118 17.96 2.35 1.01
C GLU A 118 18.10 3.20 -0.26
N THR A 119 19.22 3.12 -0.98
CA THR A 119 19.51 3.96 -2.15
C THR A 119 18.48 3.85 -3.27
N SER A 120 17.86 2.68 -3.43
CA SER A 120 16.82 2.45 -4.44
C SER A 120 15.40 2.63 -3.89
N HIS A 121 15.22 2.99 -2.61
CA HIS A 121 13.91 3.13 -1.99
C HIS A 121 13.23 4.40 -2.48
N LEU A 122 11.97 4.26 -2.90
CA LEU A 122 11.16 5.37 -3.36
C LEU A 122 10.16 5.76 -2.28
N PRO A 123 10.17 7.01 -1.78
CA PRO A 123 9.16 7.44 -0.84
C PRO A 123 7.78 7.42 -1.49
N SER A 124 6.81 6.80 -0.81
CA SER A 124 5.43 6.79 -1.26
C SER A 124 4.70 8.07 -0.84
N ILE A 125 3.54 8.30 -1.43
CA ILE A 125 2.61 9.35 -0.99
C ILE A 125 2.19 9.19 0.47
N MET A 126 2.23 7.97 1.04
CA MET A 126 1.97 7.77 2.47
C MET A 126 3.11 8.32 3.32
N LYS A 127 4.36 8.13 2.90
CA LYS A 127 5.52 8.71 3.58
C LYS A 127 5.43 10.25 3.55
N TRP A 128 5.18 10.84 2.38
CA TRP A 128 4.99 12.30 2.28
C TRP A 128 3.83 12.83 3.13
N ALA A 129 2.74 12.08 3.22
CA ALA A 129 1.61 12.45 4.07
C ALA A 129 1.97 12.42 5.56
N GLN A 130 2.72 11.41 6.02
CA GLN A 130 3.21 11.32 7.39
C GLN A 130 4.23 12.41 7.72
N ASP A 131 5.15 12.70 6.80
CA ASP A 131 6.13 13.79 6.94
C ASP A 131 5.43 15.15 7.06
N SER A 132 4.25 15.28 6.44
CA SER A 132 3.36 16.44 6.57
C SER A 132 2.45 16.41 7.80
N GLY A 133 2.67 15.49 8.75
CA GLY A 133 1.86 15.32 9.97
C GLY A 133 0.44 14.80 9.75
N LYS A 134 0.13 14.24 8.56
CA LYS A 134 -1.20 13.71 8.25
C LYS A 134 -1.32 12.26 8.70
N TRP A 135 -2.56 11.85 8.97
CA TRP A 135 -2.85 10.46 9.30
C TRP A 135 -2.94 9.64 8.02
N THR A 136 -2.39 8.44 8.06
CA THR A 136 -2.37 7.49 6.95
C THR A 136 -2.93 6.15 7.38
N GLY A 137 -3.45 5.41 6.40
CA GLY A 137 -3.99 4.08 6.60
C GLY A 137 -4.20 3.35 5.29
N VAL A 138 -4.24 2.03 5.37
CA VAL A 138 -4.43 1.11 4.26
C VAL A 138 -5.69 0.28 4.53
N VAL A 139 -6.56 0.18 3.52
CA VAL A 139 -7.73 -0.71 3.54
C VAL A 139 -7.76 -1.49 2.23
N THR A 140 -7.83 -2.81 2.32
CA THR A 140 -7.92 -3.70 1.16
C THR A 140 -8.82 -4.90 1.48
N THR A 141 -9.40 -5.52 0.46
CA THR A 141 -10.06 -6.84 0.58
C THR A 141 -9.08 -8.00 0.43
N THR A 142 -7.85 -7.72 -0.03
CA THR A 142 -6.80 -8.71 -0.21
C THR A 142 -5.90 -8.80 1.03
N ARG A 143 -4.74 -9.45 0.91
CA ARG A 143 -3.72 -9.46 1.96
C ARG A 143 -3.13 -8.06 2.10
N VAL A 144 -2.96 -7.55 3.31
CA VAL A 144 -2.33 -6.22 3.52
C VAL A 144 -0.86 -6.18 3.07
N THR A 145 -0.24 -7.36 2.93
CA THR A 145 1.10 -7.62 2.37
C THR A 145 1.10 -7.84 0.86
N GLU A 146 -0.06 -7.81 0.20
CA GLU A 146 -0.12 -7.94 -1.26
C GLU A 146 0.48 -6.70 -1.94
N ALA A 147 0.87 -6.84 -3.21
CA ALA A 147 1.61 -5.82 -3.97
C ALA A 147 0.99 -4.40 -3.93
N THR A 148 -0.33 -4.32 -4.05
CA THR A 148 -1.06 -3.04 -4.11
C THR A 148 -0.94 -2.24 -2.82
N PRO A 149 -1.33 -2.79 -1.64
CA PRO A 149 -1.12 -2.09 -0.37
C PRO A 149 0.37 -1.99 0.00
N ALA A 150 1.18 -3.03 -0.28
CA ALA A 150 2.59 -3.07 0.09
C ALA A 150 3.42 -1.96 -0.55
N ALA A 151 3.17 -1.61 -1.81
CA ALA A 151 3.89 -0.51 -2.47
C ALA A 151 3.66 0.87 -1.80
N ALA A 152 2.69 0.99 -0.90
CA ALA A 152 2.48 2.21 -0.13
C ALA A 152 3.44 2.34 1.05
N TYR A 153 4.04 1.24 1.52
CA TYR A 153 4.83 1.24 2.76
C TYR A 153 6.10 0.41 2.76
N ALA A 154 6.27 -0.51 1.81
CA ALA A 154 7.39 -1.43 1.76
C ALA A 154 8.24 -1.22 0.51
N HIS A 155 9.50 -1.60 0.63
CA HIS A 155 10.51 -1.59 -0.41
C HIS A 155 11.03 -3.02 -0.57
N SER A 156 10.73 -3.67 -1.70
CA SER A 156 11.09 -5.07 -1.91
C SER A 156 11.45 -5.36 -3.36
N GLY A 157 12.55 -6.10 -3.53
CA GLY A 157 12.97 -6.65 -4.82
C GLY A 157 12.04 -7.73 -5.35
N HIS A 158 11.09 -8.23 -4.56
CA HIS A 158 10.06 -9.13 -5.07
C HIS A 158 8.75 -9.09 -4.25
N ARG A 159 7.61 -8.95 -4.93
CA ARG A 159 6.26 -8.90 -4.33
C ARG A 159 5.82 -10.16 -3.57
N SER A 160 6.52 -11.29 -3.74
CA SER A 160 6.22 -12.53 -3.00
C SER A 160 6.91 -12.61 -1.64
N TRP A 161 7.83 -11.68 -1.33
CA TRP A 161 8.56 -11.66 -0.06
C TRP A 161 7.68 -11.08 1.07
N GLN A 162 6.51 -11.67 1.25
CA GLN A 162 5.48 -11.18 2.16
C GLN A 162 5.80 -11.47 3.62
N SER A 163 6.24 -12.69 3.92
CA SER A 163 6.56 -13.17 5.28
C SER A 163 7.97 -13.73 5.43
N LYS A 164 8.70 -13.87 4.32
CA LYS A 164 10.07 -14.38 4.26
C LYS A 164 10.78 -13.86 3.04
N VAL A 165 12.10 -13.77 3.14
CA VAL A 165 13.03 -13.45 2.06
C VAL A 165 13.90 -14.69 1.75
N PRO A 166 14.64 -14.72 0.62
CA PRO A 166 15.63 -15.76 0.37
C PRO A 166 16.67 -15.86 1.50
N GLN A 167 17.22 -17.05 1.75
CA GLN A 167 18.07 -17.34 2.91
C GLN A 167 19.35 -16.47 2.97
N ASP A 168 19.91 -16.13 1.81
CA ASP A 168 21.10 -15.28 1.69
C ASP A 168 20.77 -13.81 1.43
N CYS A 169 19.56 -13.38 1.78
CA CYS A 169 19.11 -12.01 1.58
C CYS A 169 18.93 -11.26 2.89
N GLY A 170 19.72 -10.19 3.08
CA GLY A 170 19.62 -9.30 4.23
C GLY A 170 18.40 -8.37 4.25
N ALA A 171 17.56 -8.41 3.22
CA ALA A 171 16.35 -7.61 3.14
C ALA A 171 15.33 -8.03 4.21
N LYS A 172 14.43 -7.10 4.57
CA LYS A 172 13.30 -7.42 5.46
C LYS A 172 12.06 -7.75 4.64
N ASP A 173 11.29 -8.74 5.09
CA ASP A 173 10.03 -9.11 4.45
C ASP A 173 8.96 -8.01 4.61
N ILE A 174 7.99 -7.96 3.69
CA ILE A 174 6.97 -6.90 3.62
C ILE A 174 6.18 -6.79 4.93
N ALA A 175 5.83 -7.91 5.58
CA ALA A 175 5.10 -7.88 6.85
C ALA A 175 5.94 -7.26 7.97
N TYR A 176 7.24 -7.54 8.01
CA TYR A 176 8.14 -6.88 8.96
C TYR A 176 8.22 -5.38 8.71
N GLN A 177 8.37 -4.94 7.45
CA GLN A 177 8.43 -3.52 7.12
C GLN A 177 7.14 -2.79 7.53
N LEU A 178 5.97 -3.42 7.35
CA LEU A 178 4.69 -2.86 7.80
C LEU A 178 4.69 -2.54 9.30
N VAL A 179 5.28 -3.40 10.13
CA VAL A 179 5.19 -3.28 11.59
C VAL A 179 6.31 -2.43 12.19
N HIS A 180 7.50 -2.49 11.60
CA HIS A 180 8.72 -1.98 12.20
C HIS A 180 9.37 -0.81 11.45
N GLN A 181 8.96 -0.51 10.22
CA GLN A 181 9.59 0.53 9.39
C GLN A 181 8.58 1.56 8.91
N GLU A 182 9.02 2.81 8.80
CA GLU A 182 8.21 3.87 8.20
C GLU A 182 8.14 3.70 6.67
N PRO A 183 6.99 4.01 6.04
CA PRO A 183 5.79 4.61 6.64
C PRO A 183 4.82 3.60 7.29
N GLY A 184 5.09 2.28 7.19
CA GLY A 184 4.19 1.23 7.68
C GLY A 184 3.90 1.28 9.18
N SER A 185 4.96 1.39 9.98
CA SER A 185 4.91 1.41 11.45
C SER A 185 4.08 2.57 12.01
N GLU A 186 3.88 3.63 11.22
CA GLU A 186 3.14 4.85 11.58
C GLU A 186 1.71 4.90 11.00
N LEU A 187 1.28 3.86 10.28
CA LEU A 187 -0.12 3.75 9.87
C LEU A 187 -1.03 3.69 11.09
N ARG A 188 -2.15 4.41 11.02
CA ARG A 188 -3.19 4.42 12.06
C ARG A 188 -4.26 3.36 11.82
N VAL A 189 -4.49 3.03 10.56
CA VAL A 189 -5.49 2.05 10.15
C VAL A 189 -4.83 1.08 9.17
N VAL A 190 -4.92 -0.21 9.47
CA VAL A 190 -4.52 -1.29 8.58
C VAL A 190 -5.65 -2.31 8.61
N MET A 191 -6.40 -2.43 7.51
CA MET A 191 -7.52 -3.36 7.41
C MET A 191 -7.44 -4.19 6.12
N GLY A 192 -7.55 -5.50 6.27
CA GLY A 192 -7.55 -6.47 5.17
C GLY A 192 -7.29 -7.88 5.68
N GLY A 193 -6.97 -8.80 4.78
CA GLY A 193 -6.59 -10.17 5.10
C GLY A 193 -5.07 -10.37 5.26
N GLY A 194 -4.64 -11.63 5.23
CA GLY A 194 -3.21 -12.00 5.25
C GLY A 194 -2.59 -12.18 6.63
N ARG A 195 -3.40 -12.50 7.64
CA ARG A 195 -2.98 -12.74 9.04
C ARG A 195 -1.85 -13.77 9.14
N ASP A 196 -1.90 -14.84 8.35
CA ASP A 196 -0.88 -15.88 8.23
C ASP A 196 0.55 -15.36 7.99
N SER A 197 0.71 -14.21 7.33
CA SER A 197 2.03 -13.61 7.03
C SER A 197 2.67 -12.96 8.26
N PHE A 198 1.89 -12.72 9.31
CA PHE A 198 2.30 -12.10 10.57
C PHE A 198 2.51 -13.10 11.71
N LEU A 199 1.96 -14.31 11.59
CA LEU A 199 2.02 -15.34 12.63
C LEU A 199 3.18 -16.32 12.39
N ASN A 200 3.76 -16.83 13.48
CA ASN A 200 4.69 -17.96 13.41
C ASN A 200 3.95 -19.29 13.19
N GLN A 201 4.70 -20.34 12.85
CA GLN A 201 4.12 -21.67 12.54
C GLN A 201 3.45 -22.36 13.74
N THR A 202 3.72 -21.90 14.97
CA THR A 202 3.27 -22.52 16.23
C THR A 202 2.20 -21.70 16.97
N SER A 203 1.72 -20.60 16.38
CA SER A 203 0.77 -19.69 17.03
C SER A 203 -0.61 -20.33 17.20
N LYS A 204 -0.93 -20.75 18.43
CA LYS A 204 -2.29 -20.98 18.96
C LYS A 204 -3.28 -21.68 17.99
N GLY A 205 -2.84 -22.76 17.33
CA GLY A 205 -3.71 -23.58 16.47
C GLY A 205 -3.94 -23.06 15.05
N GLU A 206 -3.34 -21.93 14.66
CA GLU A 206 -3.39 -21.38 13.30
C GLU A 206 -2.00 -21.43 12.65
N ARG A 207 -1.91 -22.00 11.44
CA ARG A 207 -0.63 -22.17 10.72
C ARG A 207 -0.20 -20.85 10.07
N GLY A 208 0.70 -20.13 10.71
CA GLY A 208 1.39 -18.97 10.13
C GLY A 208 2.49 -19.35 9.12
N TYR A 209 2.88 -18.39 8.29
CA TYR A 209 3.93 -18.55 7.27
C TYR A 209 5.30 -18.06 7.71
N ARG A 210 5.42 -17.41 8.87
CA ARG A 210 6.72 -16.91 9.34
C ARG A 210 7.59 -18.05 9.86
N VAL A 211 8.83 -18.08 9.38
CA VAL A 211 9.86 -19.08 9.77
C VAL A 211 10.80 -18.55 10.85
N ASP A 212 10.75 -17.26 11.16
CA ASP A 212 11.62 -16.59 12.14
C ASP A 212 11.09 -16.67 13.59
N GLY A 213 10.02 -17.45 13.82
CA GLY A 213 9.42 -17.65 15.14
C GLY A 213 8.63 -16.45 15.68
N ARG A 214 8.52 -15.34 14.94
CA ARG A 214 7.92 -14.09 15.44
C ARG A 214 6.42 -14.03 15.24
N ASN A 215 5.74 -13.36 16.18
CA ASN A 215 4.37 -12.92 16.00
C ASN A 215 4.33 -11.39 15.86
N LEU A 216 4.20 -10.92 14.62
CA LEU A 216 4.22 -9.50 14.31
C LEU A 216 2.95 -8.76 14.73
N THR A 217 1.84 -9.46 15.00
CA THR A 217 0.65 -8.80 15.55
C THR A 217 0.90 -8.34 16.99
N ASP A 218 1.62 -9.15 17.76
CA ASP A 218 1.99 -8.81 19.14
C ASP A 218 3.00 -7.67 19.15
N ASP A 219 3.97 -7.70 18.23
CA ASP A 219 4.92 -6.61 18.03
C ASP A 219 4.20 -5.29 17.71
N TRP A 220 3.21 -5.31 16.81
CA TRP A 220 2.43 -4.11 16.48
C TRP A 220 1.71 -3.54 17.71
N VAL A 221 1.03 -4.37 18.49
CA VAL A 221 0.34 -3.92 19.71
C VAL A 221 1.34 -3.34 20.70
N LYS A 222 2.47 -4.00 20.93
CA LYS A 222 3.54 -3.49 21.82
C LYS A 222 4.08 -2.13 21.35
N ASN A 223 4.39 -2.01 20.06
CA ASN A 223 4.90 -0.77 19.45
C ASN A 223 3.89 0.38 19.62
N LYS A 224 2.59 0.14 19.39
CA LYS A 224 1.55 1.17 19.54
C LYS A 224 1.25 1.51 21.01
N SER A 225 1.33 0.55 21.92
CA SER A 225 1.16 0.78 23.36
C SER A 225 2.28 1.66 23.91
N SER A 226 3.53 1.37 23.54
CA SER A 226 4.70 2.13 24.00
C SER A 226 4.70 3.59 23.51
N THR A 227 4.07 3.86 22.36
CA THR A 227 3.95 5.21 21.79
C THR A 227 2.68 5.95 22.22
N GLY A 228 1.86 5.37 23.11
CA GLY A 228 0.60 5.98 23.57
C GLY A 228 -0.49 6.07 22.49
N LYS A 229 -0.37 5.32 21.38
CA LYS A 229 -1.24 5.40 20.19
C LYS A 229 -2.37 4.36 20.16
N ILE A 230 -2.65 3.66 21.26
CA ILE A 230 -3.76 2.68 21.33
C ILE A 230 -5.03 3.28 21.94
N ARG A 231 -6.14 3.18 21.21
CA ARG A 231 -7.50 3.09 21.76
C ARG A 231 -8.09 1.75 21.34
N GLN A 232 -8.01 0.73 22.18
CA GLN A 232 -8.79 -0.50 21.97
C GLN A 232 -10.22 -0.22 22.39
N ASN A 233 -11.19 -0.46 21.50
CA ASN A 233 -12.58 -0.57 21.90
C ASN A 233 -12.73 -1.93 22.61
N GLN A 234 -12.76 -1.92 23.94
CA GLN A 234 -13.21 -3.09 24.68
C GLN A 234 -14.72 -3.22 24.44
N GLY A 235 -15.10 -4.06 23.48
CA GLY A 235 -16.46 -4.58 23.41
C GLY A 235 -16.70 -5.41 24.67
N GLY A 236 -17.69 -5.01 25.46
CA GLY A 236 -17.93 -5.54 26.79
C GLY A 236 -18.16 -7.04 26.84
N ALA A 237 -17.55 -7.68 27.83
CA ALA A 237 -18.11 -8.82 28.53
C ALA A 237 -18.22 -8.40 30.00
N ALA A 238 -19.46 -8.31 30.48
CA ALA A 238 -19.78 -7.96 31.85
C ALA A 238 -19.09 -8.93 32.83
N ALA A 239 -18.58 -8.37 33.91
CA ALA A 239 -18.17 -9.10 35.09
C ALA A 239 -19.36 -9.89 35.66
N SER A 240 -19.08 -11.14 36.03
CA SER A 240 -19.87 -11.93 36.98
C SER A 240 -19.80 -11.33 38.38
#